data_AF-A0A0F9M9S8-F1
#
_entry.id   AF-A0A0F9M9S8-F1
#
_cell.length_a   1.000
_cell.length_b   1.000
_cell.length_c   1.000
_cell.angle_alpha   90.00
_cell.angle_beta   90.00
_cell.angle_gamma   90.00
#
_symmetry.space_group_name_H-M   'P 1'
#
loop_
_entity.id
_entity.type
_entity.pdbx_description
1 polymer ?
#
loop_
_entity_poly.entity_id
_entity_poly.type
_entity_poly.pdbx_seq_one_letter_code
_entity_poly.pdbx_strand_id
1 'polypeptide(L)'
;MQKFTFDGVNKLFIADPGITEFDIQQDLYSDWKEELLLPGNLKYAQALRTVGGDPVTAERDLGDTYFLLNGWRIRPQEADHRLEAEGNLYTDPFGFSAYVQVTGTFNVMVESTVSNLVDSTIARLEIENLQFLIESQRASHSAYGDIFYWDPENGDDSNDGTTSEDGVKTWAVVHDLCTDGNHDLVIALATAAAAPTEVDDQIIITKNYLFVRGSGRDFHIHPNTTGSSGVIIRECEGSEVSGMIICAGLSGTAVRVDKADFVLLETLWVEDSTGCGIVISGSRQSQILYNNIEHNAEEGIIFLDGCEEPHLFGNHIEDNGSHGVDIRGGRGVHLEINHIHDNQGYGVRIGPAAVRTEIKRTNNIFHNGLGAVLDLGTRTYIETRFGLAQDTRLRELHAIQGLQTGTPPLEISEDHRMVTGTFYQTVEADTPASGTVRVTRTE
;
A
#
# COMPACT_ATOMS: atom_id res chain seq x y z
N MET A 1 46.76 -27.38 -1.41
CA MET A 1 48.22 -27.42 -1.14
C MET A 1 48.34 -26.97 0.29
N GLN A 2 49.01 -27.75 1.15
CA GLN A 2 49.07 -27.39 2.56
C GLN A 2 49.70 -26.02 2.74
N LYS A 3 49.10 -25.17 3.57
CA LYS A 3 49.61 -23.82 3.87
C LYS A 3 50.45 -23.78 5.15
N PHE A 4 50.36 -24.82 5.96
CA PHE A 4 51.03 -24.90 7.26
C PHE A 4 51.87 -26.15 7.39
N THR A 5 53.12 -25.96 7.82
CA THR A 5 53.96 -27.04 8.33
C THR A 5 53.52 -27.41 9.76
N PHE A 6 53.19 -28.69 9.98
CA PHE A 6 52.76 -29.23 11.26
C PHE A 6 53.94 -29.64 12.16
N ASP A 7 54.08 -28.96 13.30
CA ASP A 7 55.08 -29.29 14.33
C ASP A 7 54.40 -29.87 15.58
N GLY A 8 54.20 -31.19 15.56
CA GLY A 8 53.64 -31.98 16.66
C GLY A 8 54.40 -31.90 17.99
N VAL A 9 55.70 -31.65 17.94
CA VAL A 9 56.56 -31.63 19.13
C VAL A 9 56.41 -30.31 19.87
N ASN A 10 56.46 -29.20 19.12
CA ASN A 10 56.35 -27.85 19.69
C ASN A 10 54.91 -27.32 19.74
N LYS A 11 53.95 -28.08 19.19
CA LYS A 11 52.53 -27.73 19.11
C LYS A 11 52.29 -26.46 18.29
N LEU A 12 52.91 -26.39 17.11
CA LEU A 12 52.82 -25.23 16.22
C LEU A 12 52.28 -25.62 14.84
N PHE A 13 51.43 -24.76 14.30
CA PHE A 13 51.19 -24.64 12.86
C PHE A 13 52.05 -23.49 12.33
N ILE A 14 53.02 -23.79 11.48
CA ILE A 14 53.98 -22.80 10.98
C ILE A 14 53.58 -22.45 9.56
N ALA A 15 53.22 -21.19 9.31
CA ALA A 15 52.86 -20.75 7.97
C ALA A 15 54.05 -20.90 7.02
N ASP A 16 53.82 -21.53 5.88
CA ASP A 16 54.86 -21.75 4.88
C ASP A 16 55.27 -20.43 4.21
N PRO A 17 56.47 -20.34 3.62
CA PRO A 17 56.93 -19.14 2.95
C PRO A 17 55.97 -18.68 1.85
N GLY A 18 55.57 -17.41 1.88
CA GLY A 18 54.63 -16.80 0.93
C GLY A 18 53.17 -16.79 1.38
N ILE A 19 52.81 -17.40 2.50
CA ILE A 19 51.44 -17.37 3.02
C ILE A 19 51.15 -16.06 3.76
N THR A 20 50.26 -15.25 3.18
CA THR A 20 49.77 -13.98 3.77
C THR A 20 48.27 -14.00 4.06
N GLU A 21 47.55 -15.04 3.64
CA GLU A 21 46.12 -15.22 3.90
C GLU A 21 45.76 -16.71 4.04
N PHE A 22 44.80 -17.01 4.92
CA PHE A 22 44.27 -18.37 5.08
C PHE A 22 42.87 -18.40 5.68
N ASP A 23 42.08 -19.40 5.27
CA ASP A 23 40.78 -19.72 5.83
C ASP A 23 40.91 -20.77 6.95
N ILE A 24 40.25 -20.55 8.09
CA ILE A 24 40.36 -21.44 9.26
C ILE A 24 39.82 -22.85 8.96
N GLN A 25 38.74 -22.98 8.20
CA GLN A 25 38.12 -24.27 7.87
C GLN A 25 38.97 -25.02 6.84
N GLN A 26 39.28 -24.37 5.71
CA GLN A 26 39.89 -24.98 4.54
C GLN A 26 41.40 -25.17 4.72
N ASP A 27 42.11 -24.17 5.21
CA ASP A 27 43.57 -24.17 5.21
C ASP A 27 44.20 -24.56 6.56
N LEU A 28 43.46 -24.44 7.68
CA LEU A 28 43.98 -24.83 8.99
C LEU A 28 43.37 -26.14 9.49
N TYR A 29 42.03 -26.20 9.59
CA TYR A 29 41.34 -27.38 10.13
C TYR A 29 41.40 -28.58 9.19
N SER A 30 41.23 -28.38 7.88
CA SER A 30 41.36 -29.47 6.90
C SER A 30 42.79 -30.01 6.83
N ASP A 31 43.78 -29.13 6.70
CA ASP A 31 45.21 -29.50 6.68
C ASP A 31 45.61 -30.30 7.93
N TRP A 32 45.15 -29.88 9.11
CA TRP A 32 45.41 -30.63 10.34
C TRP A 32 44.81 -32.05 10.30
N LYS A 33 43.60 -32.23 9.78
CA LYS A 33 42.98 -33.56 9.65
C LYS A 33 43.78 -34.44 8.69
N GLU A 34 44.29 -33.90 7.60
CA GLU A 34 45.16 -34.62 6.67
C GLU A 34 46.48 -35.05 7.33
N GLU A 35 47.09 -34.17 8.13
CA GLU A 35 48.30 -34.48 8.89
C GLU A 35 48.11 -35.60 9.92
N LEU A 36 46.91 -35.74 10.50
CA LEU A 36 46.59 -36.86 11.39
C LEU A 36 46.49 -38.21 10.67
N LEU A 37 46.23 -38.22 9.36
CA LEU A 37 46.19 -39.47 8.57
C LEU A 37 47.59 -40.04 8.30
N LEU A 38 48.64 -39.23 8.47
CA LEU A 38 50.02 -39.68 8.27
C LEU A 38 50.49 -40.61 9.41
N PRO A 39 51.21 -41.70 9.09
CA PRO A 39 51.71 -42.64 10.09
C PRO A 39 52.61 -41.95 11.14
N GLY A 40 52.18 -42.01 12.40
CA GLY A 40 52.95 -41.51 13.54
C GLY A 40 52.60 -40.11 14.03
N ASN A 41 51.64 -39.41 13.40
CA ASN A 41 51.16 -38.11 13.86
C ASN A 41 50.00 -38.20 14.87
N LEU A 42 49.25 -39.31 14.89
CA LEU A 42 48.21 -39.59 15.90
C LEU A 42 48.72 -39.65 17.35
N LYS A 43 50.04 -39.67 17.57
CA LYS A 43 50.64 -39.64 18.91
C LYS A 43 50.61 -38.26 19.56
N TYR A 44 50.42 -37.19 18.78
CA TYR A 44 50.45 -35.83 19.28
C TYR A 44 49.08 -35.42 19.85
N ALA A 45 49.08 -34.49 20.81
CA ALA A 45 47.85 -34.02 21.43
C ALA A 45 46.95 -33.32 20.40
N GLN A 46 45.63 -33.52 20.52
CA GLN A 46 44.64 -32.92 19.62
C GLN A 46 44.85 -31.40 19.52
N ALA A 47 44.93 -30.88 18.30
CA ALA A 47 45.20 -29.47 18.06
C ALA A 47 43.93 -28.64 17.94
N LEU A 48 42.90 -29.16 17.26
CA LEU A 48 41.67 -28.42 17.00
C LEU A 48 40.43 -29.20 17.41
N ARG A 49 39.39 -28.48 17.83
CA ARG A 49 38.00 -28.96 17.82
C ARG A 49 37.12 -27.97 17.07
N THR A 50 36.03 -28.46 16.51
CA THR A 50 35.00 -27.62 15.87
C THR A 50 33.69 -27.70 16.66
N VAL A 51 32.89 -26.65 16.59
CA VAL A 51 31.50 -26.56 17.05
C VAL A 51 30.69 -25.92 15.93
N GLY A 52 29.56 -26.50 15.57
CA GLY A 52 28.79 -26.09 14.37
C GLY A 52 29.25 -26.87 13.12
N GLY A 53 28.92 -26.33 11.94
CA GLY A 53 29.19 -27.01 10.67
C GLY A 53 28.18 -28.11 10.30
N ASP A 54 27.08 -28.23 11.06
CA ASP A 54 26.02 -29.19 10.76
C ASP A 54 25.16 -28.70 9.58
N PRO A 55 24.80 -29.57 8.62
CA PRO A 55 23.93 -29.19 7.51
C PRO A 55 22.54 -28.83 8.03
N VAL A 56 22.10 -27.60 7.75
CA VAL A 56 20.73 -27.12 8.01
C VAL A 56 19.83 -27.49 6.83
N THR A 57 20.35 -27.42 5.61
CA THR A 57 19.72 -27.89 4.37
C THR A 57 20.77 -28.51 3.45
N ALA A 58 20.38 -29.05 2.28
CA ALA A 58 21.32 -29.60 1.29
C ALA A 58 22.31 -28.55 0.72
N GLU A 59 22.05 -27.26 0.95
CA GLU A 59 22.79 -26.13 0.38
C GLU A 59 23.31 -25.17 1.48
N ARG A 60 23.03 -25.44 2.76
CA ARG A 60 23.36 -24.54 3.87
C ARG A 60 23.83 -25.29 5.10
N ASP A 61 25.02 -24.97 5.56
CA ASP A 61 25.57 -25.44 6.83
C ASP A 61 25.42 -24.39 7.93
N LEU A 62 25.33 -24.85 9.18
CA LEU A 62 25.42 -24.00 10.36
C LEU A 62 26.84 -23.43 10.45
N GLY A 63 26.98 -22.15 10.76
CA GLY A 63 28.29 -21.51 10.94
C GLY A 63 29.16 -22.29 11.94
N ASP A 64 30.41 -22.49 11.57
CA ASP A 64 31.38 -23.28 12.32
C ASP A 64 32.30 -22.37 13.15
N THR A 65 32.83 -22.93 14.23
CA THR A 65 33.77 -22.26 15.12
C THR A 65 34.82 -23.24 15.59
N TYR A 66 36.08 -22.84 15.44
CA TYR A 66 37.24 -23.67 15.71
C TYR A 66 37.95 -23.24 17.00
N PHE A 67 38.48 -24.21 17.73
CA PHE A 67 39.19 -23.98 18.97
C PHE A 67 40.55 -24.68 18.95
N LEU A 68 41.63 -23.92 19.17
CA LEU A 68 42.97 -24.43 19.43
C LEU A 68 43.05 -24.98 20.86
N LEU A 69 43.32 -26.27 20.95
CA LEU A 69 43.38 -27.03 22.20
C LEU A 69 44.83 -27.25 22.65
N ASN A 70 44.99 -27.72 23.88
CA ASN A 70 46.25 -28.33 24.38
C ASN A 70 47.52 -27.47 24.24
N GLY A 71 47.36 -26.14 24.11
CA GLY A 71 48.47 -25.19 23.94
C GLY A 71 48.97 -25.04 22.51
N TRP A 72 48.24 -25.54 21.51
CA TRP A 72 48.57 -25.36 20.10
C TRP A 72 48.43 -23.90 19.66
N ARG A 73 49.35 -23.45 18.79
CA ARG A 73 49.42 -22.05 18.30
C ARG A 73 49.82 -21.98 16.84
N ILE A 74 49.59 -20.83 16.22
CA ILE A 74 49.98 -20.52 14.84
C ILE A 74 51.20 -19.59 14.87
N ARG A 75 52.24 -19.95 14.13
CA ARG A 75 53.41 -19.10 13.90
C ARG A 75 53.39 -18.58 12.46
N PRO A 76 53.34 -17.24 12.24
CA PRO A 76 53.43 -16.65 10.92
C PRO A 76 54.76 -16.95 10.21
N GLN A 77 54.84 -16.69 8.90
CA GLN A 77 56.07 -16.85 8.14
C GLN A 77 57.17 -15.88 8.60
N GLU A 78 58.42 -16.28 8.43
CA GLU A 78 59.62 -15.50 8.83
C GLU A 78 59.93 -14.39 7.80
N ALA A 79 58.99 -13.45 7.62
CA ALA A 79 59.08 -12.30 6.72
C ALA A 79 58.22 -11.12 7.22
N ASP A 80 58.51 -9.90 6.77
CA ASP A 80 57.64 -8.74 7.02
C ASP A 80 56.34 -8.88 6.20
N HIS A 81 55.18 -8.98 6.85
CA HIS A 81 53.90 -9.14 6.16
C HIS A 81 52.69 -8.77 7.04
N ARG A 82 51.53 -8.61 6.38
CA ARG A 82 50.21 -8.68 7.01
C ARG A 82 49.65 -10.08 6.76
N LEU A 83 49.20 -10.75 7.82
CA LEU A 83 48.58 -12.06 7.78
C LEU A 83 47.08 -11.91 8.03
N GLU A 84 46.29 -12.31 7.05
CA GLU A 84 44.83 -12.32 7.11
C GLU A 84 44.33 -13.72 7.46
N ALA A 85 43.56 -13.83 8.54
CA ALA A 85 42.93 -15.06 8.96
C ALA A 85 41.41 -14.93 8.86
N GLU A 86 40.78 -15.71 7.99
CA GLU A 86 39.34 -15.69 7.77
C GLU A 86 38.67 -16.86 8.49
N GLY A 87 37.76 -16.56 9.42
CA GLY A 87 36.97 -17.55 10.15
C GLY A 87 37.07 -17.45 11.68
N ASN A 88 36.17 -18.16 12.35
CA ASN A 88 36.05 -18.12 13.81
C ASN A 88 37.07 -19.03 14.49
N LEU A 89 38.14 -18.47 15.05
CA LEU A 89 39.19 -19.20 15.77
C LEU A 89 39.39 -18.69 17.20
N TYR A 90 39.28 -19.58 18.19
CA TYR A 90 39.51 -19.30 19.60
C TYR A 90 40.53 -20.25 20.22
N THR A 91 40.98 -19.96 21.44
CA THR A 91 41.82 -20.86 22.25
C THR A 91 41.02 -21.48 23.39
N ASP A 92 41.32 -22.73 23.73
CA ASP A 92 40.72 -23.46 24.85
C ASP A 92 41.83 -24.17 25.65
N PRO A 93 42.11 -23.73 26.91
CA PRO A 93 41.36 -22.74 27.69
C PRO A 93 41.49 -21.31 27.15
N PHE A 94 40.47 -20.49 27.43
CA PHE A 94 40.39 -19.09 26.98
C PHE A 94 41.48 -18.21 27.62
N GLY A 95 41.78 -17.07 26.99
CA GLY A 95 42.69 -16.04 27.53
C GLY A 95 44.13 -16.10 27.02
N PHE A 96 44.43 -16.98 26.06
CA PHE A 96 45.72 -17.03 25.38
C PHE A 96 45.61 -16.61 23.92
N SER A 97 46.64 -15.94 23.40
CA SER A 97 46.75 -15.64 21.97
C SER A 97 46.78 -16.94 21.16
N ALA A 98 46.07 -16.99 20.03
CA ALA A 98 46.16 -18.07 19.05
C ALA A 98 47.50 -18.05 18.30
N TYR A 99 48.12 -16.87 18.21
CA TYR A 99 49.35 -16.63 17.45
C TYR A 99 50.57 -16.47 18.36
N VAL A 100 51.71 -16.97 17.90
CA VAL A 100 53.03 -16.75 18.51
C VAL A 100 53.91 -15.87 17.62
N GLN A 101 54.93 -15.25 18.21
CA GLN A 101 55.90 -14.45 17.47
C GLN A 101 56.74 -15.33 16.54
N VAL A 102 57.18 -14.71 15.44
CA VAL A 102 58.25 -15.22 14.58
C VAL A 102 59.57 -15.34 15.34
N THR A 103 60.49 -16.15 14.84
CA THR A 103 61.78 -16.42 15.48
C THR A 103 62.81 -15.34 15.18
N GLY A 104 62.73 -14.74 13.98
CA GLY A 104 63.59 -13.64 13.55
C GLY A 104 63.05 -12.25 13.90
N THR A 105 63.81 -11.23 13.52
CA THR A 105 63.41 -9.82 13.65
C THR A 105 62.58 -9.42 12.43
N PHE A 106 61.28 -9.71 12.46
CA PHE A 106 60.32 -9.30 11.41
C PHE A 106 59.09 -8.60 12.01
N ASN A 107 58.47 -7.74 11.22
CA ASN A 107 57.23 -7.07 11.54
C ASN A 107 56.06 -7.84 10.93
N VAL A 108 55.27 -8.50 11.78
CA VAL A 108 54.05 -9.21 11.36
C VAL A 108 52.83 -8.59 12.01
N MET A 109 51.88 -8.17 11.19
CA MET A 109 50.55 -7.73 11.62
C MET A 109 49.55 -8.84 11.32
N VAL A 110 48.83 -9.32 12.33
CA VAL A 110 47.78 -10.33 12.15
C VAL A 110 46.42 -9.65 12.24
N GLU A 111 45.59 -9.85 11.23
CA GLU A 111 44.21 -9.40 11.19
C GLU A 111 43.31 -10.63 11.09
N SER A 112 42.26 -10.67 11.91
CA SER A 112 41.32 -11.78 11.94
C SER A 112 39.93 -11.28 11.63
N THR A 113 39.33 -11.84 10.59
CA THR A 113 37.96 -11.57 10.17
C THR A 113 37.08 -12.68 10.73
N VAL A 114 36.24 -12.37 11.71
CA VAL A 114 35.31 -13.32 12.34
C VAL A 114 33.92 -13.22 11.69
N SER A 115 33.27 -14.36 11.49
CA SER A 115 31.94 -14.43 10.88
C SER A 115 30.85 -14.44 11.95
N ASN A 116 30.02 -13.38 12.00
CA ASN A 116 28.88 -13.25 12.91
C ASN A 116 27.61 -13.85 12.29
N LEU A 117 27.46 -15.18 12.30
CA LEU A 117 26.23 -15.83 11.82
C LEU A 117 24.98 -15.53 12.69
N VAL A 118 25.15 -14.89 13.85
CA VAL A 118 24.06 -14.53 14.78
C VAL A 118 23.33 -13.22 14.37
N ASP A 119 23.89 -12.38 13.50
CA ASP A 119 23.28 -11.09 13.14
C ASP A 119 22.14 -11.20 12.12
N SER A 120 22.18 -12.17 11.19
CA SER A 120 21.20 -12.23 10.08
C SER A 120 19.79 -12.65 10.51
N THR A 121 19.66 -13.45 11.56
CA THR A 121 18.35 -13.91 12.06
C THR A 121 17.70 -12.89 13.00
N ILE A 122 18.51 -12.16 13.77
CA ILE A 122 18.03 -11.06 14.63
C ILE A 122 17.56 -9.89 13.76
N ALA A 123 18.34 -9.50 12.75
CA ALA A 123 17.95 -8.42 11.83
C ALA A 123 16.61 -8.69 11.13
N ARG A 124 16.35 -9.93 10.68
CA ARG A 124 15.08 -10.29 10.04
C ARG A 124 13.89 -10.19 11.00
N LEU A 125 14.03 -10.69 12.22
CA LEU A 125 12.97 -10.61 13.24
C LEU A 125 12.68 -9.16 13.65
N GLU A 126 13.70 -8.30 13.68
CA GLU A 126 13.52 -6.87 13.99
C GLU A 126 12.76 -6.15 12.86
N ILE A 127 13.06 -6.45 11.59
CA ILE A 127 12.37 -5.85 10.44
C ILE A 127 10.89 -6.27 10.39
N GLU A 128 10.58 -7.54 10.63
CA GLU A 128 9.19 -8.02 10.67
C GLU A 128 8.39 -7.32 11.77
N ASN A 129 8.96 -7.20 12.98
CA ASN A 129 8.31 -6.47 14.07
C ASN A 129 8.09 -4.99 13.75
N LEU A 130 9.00 -4.34 13.01
CA LEU A 130 8.81 -2.96 12.55
C LEU A 130 7.64 -2.84 11.57
N GLN A 131 7.52 -3.76 10.62
CA GLN A 131 6.38 -3.80 9.69
C GLN A 131 5.05 -3.94 10.45
N PHE A 132 4.97 -4.87 11.41
CA PHE A 132 3.78 -5.02 12.25
C PHE A 132 3.45 -3.75 13.02
N LEU A 133 4.45 -3.08 13.60
CA LEU A 133 4.24 -1.83 14.33
C LEU A 133 3.76 -0.70 13.42
N ILE A 134 4.32 -0.56 12.21
CA ILE A 134 3.92 0.45 11.23
C ILE A 134 2.49 0.17 10.75
N GLU A 135 2.19 -1.05 10.33
CA GLU A 135 0.90 -1.42 9.76
C GLU A 135 -0.22 -1.47 10.83
N SER A 136 0.12 -1.68 12.10
CA SER A 136 -0.83 -1.54 13.22
C SER A 136 -1.29 -0.11 13.48
N GLN A 137 -0.57 0.90 12.97
CA GLN A 137 -0.98 2.30 13.06
C GLN A 137 -1.97 2.70 11.96
N ARG A 138 -2.13 1.89 10.91
CA ARG A 138 -3.13 2.12 9.87
C ARG A 138 -4.52 1.74 10.38
N ALA A 139 -5.54 2.45 9.93
CA ALA A 139 -6.91 2.25 10.38
C ALA A 139 -7.57 0.99 9.78
N SER A 140 -7.11 0.57 8.60
CA SER A 140 -7.57 -0.64 7.88
C SER A 140 -6.50 -1.06 6.85
N HIS A 141 -6.72 -2.19 6.17
CA HIS A 141 -5.88 -2.66 5.04
C HIS A 141 -4.38 -2.71 5.40
N SER A 142 -4.10 -3.43 6.49
CA SER A 142 -2.75 -3.61 7.02
C SER A 142 -2.01 -4.73 6.26
N ALA A 143 -0.84 -4.39 5.74
CA ALA A 143 -0.01 -5.27 4.95
C ALA A 143 1.01 -6.03 5.81
N TYR A 144 0.62 -7.21 6.30
CA TYR A 144 1.50 -8.05 7.12
C TYR A 144 2.25 -9.13 6.33
N GLY A 145 1.99 -9.24 5.02
CA GLY A 145 2.64 -10.18 4.12
C GLY A 145 4.00 -9.70 3.64
N ASP A 146 4.44 -10.28 2.52
CA ASP A 146 5.70 -9.93 1.89
C ASP A 146 5.61 -8.56 1.21
N ILE A 147 6.74 -7.85 1.16
CA ILE A 147 6.85 -6.55 0.49
C ILE A 147 7.61 -6.74 -0.81
N PHE A 148 6.98 -6.33 -1.91
CA PHE A 148 7.56 -6.32 -3.24
C PHE A 148 7.71 -4.90 -3.77
N TYR A 149 8.77 -4.66 -4.52
CA TYR A 149 9.10 -3.37 -5.12
C TYR A 149 8.90 -3.43 -6.63
N TRP A 150 8.10 -2.51 -7.14
CA TRP A 150 7.81 -2.37 -8.57
C TRP A 150 8.45 -1.09 -9.08
N ASP A 151 9.41 -1.23 -9.99
CA ASP A 151 10.12 -0.13 -10.66
C ASP A 151 9.96 -0.24 -12.19
N PRO A 152 8.97 0.44 -12.77
CA PRO A 152 8.74 0.47 -14.22
C PRO A 152 9.91 1.03 -15.04
N GLU A 153 10.70 1.95 -14.46
CA GLU A 153 11.74 2.68 -15.19
C GLU A 153 13.03 1.86 -15.21
N ASN A 154 13.55 1.52 -14.03
CA ASN A 154 14.87 0.93 -13.85
C ASN A 154 14.83 -0.56 -13.44
N GLY A 155 13.66 -1.12 -13.16
CA GLY A 155 13.53 -2.52 -12.73
C GLY A 155 13.83 -3.55 -13.82
N ASP A 156 13.99 -4.79 -13.39
CA ASP A 156 14.23 -5.98 -14.20
C ASP A 156 13.28 -7.12 -13.76
N ASP A 157 12.58 -7.75 -14.70
CA ASP A 157 11.62 -8.84 -14.43
C ASP A 157 12.29 -10.14 -13.98
N SER A 158 13.62 -10.24 -14.01
CA SER A 158 14.37 -11.35 -13.43
C SER A 158 14.65 -11.17 -11.93
N ASN A 159 14.37 -10.00 -11.36
CA ASN A 159 14.54 -9.72 -9.94
C ASN A 159 13.46 -10.40 -9.09
N ASP A 160 13.79 -10.69 -7.83
CA ASP A 160 12.82 -11.22 -6.86
C ASP A 160 11.91 -10.14 -6.25
N GLY A 161 12.20 -8.86 -6.50
CA GLY A 161 11.41 -7.73 -6.05
C GLY A 161 11.44 -7.48 -4.55
N THR A 162 12.31 -8.13 -3.78
CA THR A 162 12.29 -8.05 -2.31
C THR A 162 13.05 -6.85 -1.74
N THR A 163 13.76 -6.10 -2.59
CA THR A 163 14.48 -4.88 -2.20
C THR A 163 14.13 -3.73 -3.15
N SER A 164 14.29 -2.49 -2.69
CA SER A 164 14.08 -1.31 -3.53
C SER A 164 15.15 -1.10 -4.61
N GLU A 165 16.31 -1.75 -4.48
CA GLU A 165 17.39 -1.70 -5.48
C GLU A 165 17.15 -2.72 -6.60
N ASP A 166 16.51 -3.85 -6.28
CA ASP A 166 16.18 -4.94 -7.20
C ASP A 166 14.67 -4.96 -7.53
N GLY A 167 14.11 -3.80 -7.85
CA GLY A 167 12.70 -3.69 -8.24
C GLY A 167 12.36 -4.50 -9.49
N VAL A 168 11.17 -5.08 -9.53
CA VAL A 168 10.62 -5.77 -10.72
C VAL A 168 10.16 -4.73 -11.74
N LYS A 169 10.26 -5.01 -13.04
CA LYS A 169 9.92 -4.04 -14.09
C LYS A 169 8.43 -3.92 -14.35
N THR A 170 7.75 -5.04 -14.56
CA THR A 170 6.37 -5.05 -15.06
C THR A 170 5.36 -5.37 -13.98
N TRP A 171 4.14 -4.83 -14.13
CA TRP A 171 3.05 -5.14 -13.21
C TRP A 171 2.74 -6.65 -13.18
N ALA A 172 2.76 -7.29 -14.35
CA ALA A 172 2.45 -8.72 -14.46
C ALA A 172 3.38 -9.59 -13.61
N VAL A 173 4.69 -9.31 -13.64
CA VAL A 173 5.67 -10.11 -12.89
C VAL A 173 5.58 -9.85 -11.40
N VAL A 174 5.45 -8.59 -10.96
CA VAL A 174 5.29 -8.32 -9.51
C VAL A 174 3.97 -8.86 -8.98
N HIS A 175 2.91 -8.81 -9.76
CA HIS A 175 1.65 -9.44 -9.41
C HIS A 175 1.83 -10.94 -9.22
N ASP A 176 2.53 -11.64 -10.14
CA ASP A 176 2.79 -13.08 -10.06
C ASP A 176 3.59 -13.50 -8.83
N LEU A 177 4.54 -12.67 -8.38
CA LEU A 177 5.33 -12.91 -7.15
C LEU A 177 4.48 -12.85 -5.88
N CYS A 178 3.43 -12.03 -5.85
CA CYS A 178 2.55 -11.93 -4.69
C CYS A 178 1.77 -13.24 -4.46
N THR A 179 1.53 -13.59 -3.22
CA THR A 179 0.72 -14.74 -2.82
C THR A 179 -0.72 -14.31 -2.49
N ASP A 180 -1.69 -15.03 -3.07
CA ASP A 180 -3.11 -14.76 -2.85
C ASP A 180 -3.48 -14.86 -1.36
N GLY A 181 -4.09 -13.81 -0.81
CA GLY A 181 -4.53 -13.76 0.58
C GLY A 181 -3.42 -13.62 1.63
N ASN A 182 -2.17 -13.38 1.21
CA ASN A 182 -1.03 -13.29 2.13
C ASN A 182 -0.85 -11.91 2.77
N HIS A 183 -1.70 -10.93 2.43
CA HIS A 183 -1.56 -9.54 2.88
C HIS A 183 -0.31 -8.83 2.33
N ASP A 184 0.08 -9.17 1.10
CA ASP A 184 1.28 -8.63 0.46
C ASP A 184 1.14 -7.16 0.08
N LEU A 185 2.27 -6.45 0.09
CA LEU A 185 2.39 -5.06 -0.29
C LEU A 185 3.26 -4.92 -1.53
N VAL A 186 2.74 -4.24 -2.56
CA VAL A 186 3.53 -3.75 -3.68
C VAL A 186 3.77 -2.25 -3.50
N ILE A 187 5.04 -1.87 -3.44
CA ILE A 187 5.48 -0.47 -3.41
C ILE A 187 5.84 -0.07 -4.85
N ALA A 188 5.10 0.88 -5.40
CA ALA A 188 5.38 1.42 -6.73
C ALA A 188 6.37 2.58 -6.63
N LEU A 189 7.57 2.36 -7.18
CA LEU A 189 8.71 3.26 -7.07
C LEU A 189 8.72 4.28 -8.20
N ALA A 190 8.82 5.56 -7.83
CA ALA A 190 9.06 6.65 -8.77
C ALA A 190 10.57 6.92 -8.90
N THR A 191 11.24 6.24 -9.82
CA THR A 191 12.72 6.32 -9.99
C THR A 191 13.16 7.05 -11.27
N ALA A 192 12.22 7.66 -12.00
CA ALA A 192 12.54 8.49 -13.15
C ALA A 192 13.40 9.71 -12.75
N ALA A 193 14.46 9.97 -13.50
CA ALA A 193 15.53 10.90 -13.07
C ALA A 193 15.15 12.40 -13.09
N ALA A 194 14.11 12.80 -13.82
CA ALA A 194 13.79 14.22 -14.06
C ALA A 194 12.31 14.54 -14.27
N ALA A 195 11.42 13.55 -14.18
CA ALA A 195 9.98 13.67 -14.40
C ALA A 195 9.27 12.64 -13.53
N PRO A 196 7.93 12.72 -13.36
CA PRO A 196 7.18 11.61 -12.80
C PRO A 196 7.46 10.32 -13.58
N THR A 197 7.43 9.19 -12.88
CA THR A 197 7.49 7.87 -13.52
C THR A 197 6.16 7.64 -14.23
N GLU A 198 6.20 7.59 -15.56
CA GLU A 198 5.05 7.37 -16.43
C GLU A 198 4.98 5.89 -16.82
N VAL A 199 3.84 5.27 -16.55
CA VAL A 199 3.63 3.84 -16.77
C VAL A 199 2.55 3.62 -17.80
N ASP A 200 2.96 3.15 -18.98
CA ASP A 200 2.09 2.68 -20.05
C ASP A 200 1.73 1.20 -19.86
N ASP A 201 1.03 0.90 -18.76
CA ASP A 201 0.55 -0.43 -18.41
C ASP A 201 -0.75 -0.34 -17.60
N GLN A 202 -1.39 -1.48 -17.36
CA GLN A 202 -2.57 -1.59 -16.51
C GLN A 202 -2.25 -2.32 -15.21
N ILE A 203 -2.61 -1.74 -14.08
CA ILE A 203 -2.59 -2.45 -12.79
C ILE A 203 -3.85 -3.31 -12.72
N ILE A 204 -3.70 -4.62 -12.92
CA ILE A 204 -4.78 -5.59 -12.80
C ILE A 204 -4.59 -6.41 -11.52
N ILE A 205 -5.43 -6.16 -10.53
CA ILE A 205 -5.44 -6.88 -9.24
C ILE A 205 -6.52 -7.96 -9.27
N THR A 206 -6.08 -9.21 -9.05
CA THR A 206 -6.94 -10.40 -8.95
C THR A 206 -6.69 -11.23 -7.70
N LYS A 207 -5.74 -10.81 -6.86
CA LYS A 207 -5.36 -11.50 -5.61
C LYS A 207 -6.03 -10.81 -4.42
N ASN A 208 -6.57 -11.61 -3.51
CA ASN A 208 -7.16 -11.18 -2.26
C ASN A 208 -6.09 -10.56 -1.36
N TYR A 209 -6.47 -9.50 -0.65
CA TYR A 209 -5.64 -8.78 0.31
C TYR A 209 -4.27 -8.37 -0.27
N LEU A 210 -4.25 -7.98 -1.55
CA LEU A 210 -3.09 -7.36 -2.18
C LEU A 210 -3.20 -5.83 -2.08
N PHE A 211 -2.16 -5.20 -1.55
CA PHE A 211 -2.10 -3.76 -1.36
C PHE A 211 -1.09 -3.14 -2.32
N VAL A 212 -1.45 -2.09 -3.03
CA VAL A 212 -0.56 -1.36 -3.95
C VAL A 212 -0.46 0.08 -3.50
N ARG A 213 0.75 0.53 -3.18
CA ARG A 213 1.00 1.88 -2.67
C ARG A 213 2.03 2.59 -3.53
N GLY A 214 1.62 3.70 -4.12
CA GLY A 214 2.47 4.52 -4.95
C GLY A 214 3.29 5.54 -4.17
N SER A 215 4.28 6.12 -4.86
CA SER A 215 5.19 7.14 -4.32
C SER A 215 4.58 8.56 -4.27
N GLY A 216 3.26 8.69 -4.41
CA GLY A 216 2.54 9.96 -4.45
C GLY A 216 2.37 10.50 -5.87
N ARG A 217 2.40 11.83 -6.02
CA ARG A 217 2.21 12.51 -7.32
C ARG A 217 3.35 12.28 -8.33
N ASP A 218 4.41 11.60 -7.94
CA ASP A 218 5.54 11.29 -8.83
C ASP A 218 5.38 9.93 -9.55
N PHE A 219 4.29 9.19 -9.30
CA PHE A 219 4.00 7.92 -9.97
C PHE A 219 2.67 7.98 -10.74
N HIS A 220 2.72 7.81 -12.06
CA HIS A 220 1.61 8.04 -12.99
C HIS A 220 1.31 6.77 -13.77
N ILE A 221 0.07 6.29 -13.67
CA ILE A 221 -0.45 5.19 -14.48
C ILE A 221 -1.29 5.79 -15.60
N HIS A 222 -0.83 5.61 -16.84
CA HIS A 222 -1.49 6.17 -18.01
C HIS A 222 -1.34 5.21 -19.21
N PRO A 223 -2.12 4.12 -19.25
CA PRO A 223 -2.10 3.22 -20.38
C PRO A 223 -2.61 3.93 -21.63
N ASN A 224 -1.94 3.77 -22.76
CA ASN A 224 -2.27 4.48 -24.01
C ASN A 224 -3.26 3.74 -24.93
N THR A 225 -3.69 2.55 -24.53
CA THR A 225 -4.54 1.68 -25.35
C THR A 225 -6.00 2.15 -25.31
N THR A 226 -6.71 2.10 -26.44
CA THR A 226 -8.13 2.46 -26.45
C THR A 226 -8.94 1.48 -25.60
N GLY A 227 -9.71 2.01 -24.64
CA GLY A 227 -10.54 1.25 -23.70
C GLY A 227 -9.80 0.70 -22.49
N SER A 228 -8.47 0.92 -22.36
CA SER A 228 -7.74 0.46 -21.18
C SER A 228 -8.08 1.32 -19.97
N SER A 229 -8.25 0.65 -18.84
CA SER A 229 -8.32 1.29 -17.53
C SER A 229 -6.95 1.34 -16.88
N GLY A 230 -6.63 2.41 -16.15
CA GLY A 230 -5.35 2.48 -15.42
C GLY A 230 -5.25 1.38 -14.37
N VAL A 231 -6.28 1.27 -13.54
CA VAL A 231 -6.40 0.25 -12.49
C VAL A 231 -7.67 -0.58 -12.69
N ILE A 232 -7.56 -1.89 -12.58
CA ILE A 232 -8.65 -2.86 -12.60
C ILE A 232 -8.52 -3.78 -11.38
N ILE A 233 -9.48 -3.71 -10.47
CA ILE A 233 -9.58 -4.61 -9.31
C ILE A 233 -10.78 -5.51 -9.54
N ARG A 234 -10.57 -6.82 -9.67
CA ARG A 234 -11.63 -7.74 -10.06
C ARG A 234 -11.53 -9.10 -9.40
N GLU A 235 -12.70 -9.64 -9.06
CA GLU A 235 -12.87 -11.01 -8.57
C GLU A 235 -11.97 -11.33 -7.36
N CYS A 236 -11.74 -10.35 -6.49
CA CYS A 236 -10.91 -10.45 -5.29
C CYS A 236 -11.56 -9.72 -4.09
N GLU A 237 -10.96 -9.83 -2.91
CA GLU A 237 -11.44 -9.18 -1.69
C GLU A 237 -10.31 -8.43 -0.98
N GLY A 238 -10.62 -7.29 -0.36
CA GLY A 238 -9.75 -6.64 0.61
C GLY A 238 -8.50 -5.97 0.04
N SER A 239 -8.47 -5.70 -1.26
CA SER A 239 -7.33 -5.04 -1.92
C SER A 239 -7.32 -3.53 -1.69
N GLU A 240 -6.13 -2.92 -1.67
CA GLU A 240 -5.94 -1.46 -1.58
C GLU A 240 -5.20 -0.95 -2.82
N VAL A 241 -5.57 0.23 -3.29
CA VAL A 241 -4.73 1.05 -4.18
C VAL A 241 -4.66 2.46 -3.62
N SER A 242 -3.45 2.97 -3.39
CA SER A 242 -3.26 4.31 -2.82
C SER A 242 -2.03 5.05 -3.35
N GLY A 243 -2.06 6.38 -3.20
CA GLY A 243 -0.88 7.24 -3.38
C GLY A 243 -0.29 7.30 -4.79
N MET A 244 -1.11 7.42 -5.83
CA MET A 244 -0.63 7.54 -7.21
C MET A 244 -1.59 8.35 -8.08
N ILE A 245 -1.08 8.83 -9.22
CA ILE A 245 -1.89 9.45 -10.26
C ILE A 245 -2.37 8.36 -11.23
N ILE A 246 -3.66 8.36 -11.55
CA ILE A 246 -4.27 7.35 -12.42
C ILE A 246 -5.10 8.06 -13.48
N CYS A 247 -4.73 7.79 -14.73
CA CYS A 247 -5.49 8.17 -15.92
C CYS A 247 -5.94 6.91 -16.68
N ALA A 248 -7.06 7.02 -17.37
CA ALA A 248 -7.49 6.00 -18.32
C ALA A 248 -6.79 6.14 -19.68
N GLY A 249 -6.75 5.04 -20.43
CA GLY A 249 -6.52 5.15 -21.88
C GLY A 249 -7.69 5.80 -22.60
N LEU A 250 -7.55 6.00 -23.92
CA LEU A 250 -8.59 6.62 -24.74
C LEU A 250 -9.94 5.90 -24.57
N SER A 251 -10.99 6.60 -24.13
CA SER A 251 -12.33 6.06 -23.81
C SER A 251 -12.39 5.00 -22.69
N GLY A 252 -11.34 4.90 -21.88
CA GLY A 252 -11.29 3.99 -20.73
C GLY A 252 -11.87 4.58 -19.44
N THR A 253 -11.73 3.83 -18.34
CA THR A 253 -12.04 4.28 -16.98
C THR A 253 -10.75 4.33 -16.18
N ALA A 254 -10.49 5.36 -15.36
CA ALA A 254 -9.22 5.39 -14.62
C ALA A 254 -9.11 4.22 -13.64
N VAL A 255 -10.12 4.05 -12.78
CA VAL A 255 -10.20 2.95 -11.81
C VAL A 255 -11.49 2.16 -11.98
N ARG A 256 -11.38 0.86 -12.19
CA ARG A 256 -12.51 -0.06 -12.27
C ARG A 256 -12.47 -1.10 -11.16
N VAL A 257 -13.58 -1.22 -10.42
CA VAL A 257 -13.79 -2.25 -9.39
C VAL A 257 -14.96 -3.13 -9.81
N ASP A 258 -14.73 -4.42 -10.05
CA ASP A 258 -15.71 -5.36 -10.61
C ASP A 258 -15.76 -6.66 -9.80
N LYS A 259 -16.86 -6.86 -9.06
CA LYS A 259 -17.05 -7.98 -8.14
C LYS A 259 -15.87 -8.13 -7.17
N ALA A 260 -15.44 -7.02 -6.59
CA ALA A 260 -14.35 -7.00 -5.64
C ALA A 260 -14.79 -6.35 -4.33
N ASP A 261 -14.90 -7.17 -3.29
CA ASP A 261 -15.45 -6.76 -2.00
C ASP A 261 -14.37 -6.13 -1.12
N PHE A 262 -14.80 -5.25 -0.22
CA PHE A 262 -13.95 -4.59 0.77
C PHE A 262 -12.71 -3.91 0.18
N VAL A 263 -12.81 -3.32 -1.01
CA VAL A 263 -11.71 -2.59 -1.66
C VAL A 263 -11.52 -1.22 -1.02
N LEU A 264 -10.27 -0.82 -0.80
CA LEU A 264 -9.89 0.53 -0.40
C LEU A 264 -9.22 1.29 -1.56
N LEU A 265 -9.80 2.44 -1.92
CA LEU A 265 -9.20 3.43 -2.79
C LEU A 265 -8.91 4.67 -1.95
N GLU A 266 -7.64 4.97 -1.69
CA GLU A 266 -7.23 6.03 -0.78
C GLU A 266 -6.18 6.96 -1.40
N THR A 267 -6.31 8.27 -1.20
CA THR A 267 -5.31 9.27 -1.60
C THR A 267 -4.83 9.17 -3.06
N LEU A 268 -5.75 8.81 -3.96
CA LEU A 268 -5.51 8.76 -5.40
C LEU A 268 -5.78 10.12 -6.04
N TRP A 269 -5.04 10.43 -7.11
CA TRP A 269 -5.35 11.51 -8.05
C TRP A 269 -5.86 10.88 -9.35
N VAL A 270 -7.18 10.89 -9.52
CA VAL A 270 -7.85 10.38 -10.71
C VAL A 270 -8.18 11.57 -11.60
N GLU A 271 -7.26 11.88 -12.51
CA GLU A 271 -7.28 13.10 -13.30
C GLU A 271 -7.14 12.83 -14.80
N ASP A 272 -7.68 13.75 -15.60
CA ASP A 272 -7.54 13.83 -17.07
C ASP A 272 -7.94 12.57 -17.85
N SER A 273 -8.78 11.70 -17.28
CA SER A 273 -9.24 10.50 -17.99
C SER A 273 -10.21 10.86 -19.09
N THR A 274 -10.03 10.25 -20.25
CA THR A 274 -10.92 10.46 -21.41
C THR A 274 -12.27 9.75 -21.31
N GLY A 275 -12.55 9.05 -20.21
CA GLY A 275 -13.86 8.50 -19.86
C GLY A 275 -14.19 8.79 -18.40
N CYS A 276 -14.70 7.79 -17.68
CA CYS A 276 -15.06 7.91 -16.26
C CYS A 276 -13.81 7.90 -15.34
N GLY A 277 -13.89 8.58 -14.19
CA GLY A 277 -12.86 8.48 -13.16
C GLY A 277 -12.85 7.11 -12.48
N ILE A 278 -13.84 6.85 -11.63
CA ILE A 278 -13.97 5.59 -10.87
C ILE A 278 -15.30 4.91 -11.21
N VAL A 279 -15.27 3.61 -11.51
CA VAL A 279 -16.49 2.80 -11.73
C VAL A 279 -16.46 1.57 -10.84
N ILE A 280 -17.50 1.39 -10.03
CA ILE A 280 -17.67 0.25 -9.12
C ILE A 280 -18.92 -0.53 -9.51
N SER A 281 -18.79 -1.86 -9.58
CA SER A 281 -19.86 -2.78 -9.95
C SER A 281 -19.82 -4.08 -9.15
N GLY A 282 -21.00 -4.61 -8.77
CA GLY A 282 -21.12 -5.91 -8.12
C GLY A 282 -20.31 -6.10 -6.83
N SER A 283 -19.95 -5.01 -6.14
CA SER A 283 -18.97 -5.00 -5.06
C SER A 283 -19.57 -4.53 -3.74
N ARG A 284 -19.08 -5.04 -2.61
CA ARG A 284 -19.60 -4.75 -1.27
C ARG A 284 -18.56 -4.00 -0.43
N GLN A 285 -19.01 -3.05 0.39
CA GLN A 285 -18.21 -2.40 1.43
C GLN A 285 -16.93 -1.70 0.93
N SER A 286 -16.88 -1.30 -0.34
CA SER A 286 -15.77 -0.54 -0.88
C SER A 286 -15.67 0.84 -0.21
N GLN A 287 -14.45 1.28 0.06
CA GLN A 287 -14.14 2.55 0.71
C GLN A 287 -13.37 3.43 -0.27
N ILE A 288 -13.89 4.62 -0.54
CA ILE A 288 -13.28 5.62 -1.40
C ILE A 288 -12.99 6.82 -0.50
N LEU A 289 -11.73 6.97 -0.09
CA LEU A 289 -11.33 7.89 0.96
C LEU A 289 -10.30 8.89 0.46
N TYR A 290 -10.53 10.19 0.69
CA TYR A 290 -9.53 11.24 0.48
C TYR A 290 -8.91 11.29 -0.93
N ASN A 291 -9.67 10.88 -1.95
CA ASN A 291 -9.22 10.93 -3.34
C ASN A 291 -9.56 12.29 -3.96
N ASN A 292 -8.74 12.68 -4.94
CA ASN A 292 -9.02 13.80 -5.84
C ASN A 292 -9.45 13.23 -7.20
N ILE A 293 -10.65 13.57 -7.65
CA ILE A 293 -11.26 13.00 -8.86
C ILE A 293 -11.73 14.15 -9.74
N GLU A 294 -10.90 14.53 -10.70
CA GLU A 294 -11.07 15.77 -11.45
C GLU A 294 -10.82 15.64 -12.94
N HIS A 295 -11.36 16.57 -13.74
CA HIS A 295 -11.07 16.70 -15.17
C HIS A 295 -11.33 15.44 -16.01
N ASN A 296 -12.17 14.51 -15.53
CA ASN A 296 -12.53 13.33 -16.30
C ASN A 296 -13.63 13.67 -17.31
N ALA A 297 -13.55 13.12 -18.53
CA ALA A 297 -14.44 13.49 -19.63
C ALA A 297 -15.91 13.07 -19.41
N GLU A 298 -16.16 12.08 -18.55
CA GLU A 298 -17.50 11.59 -18.21
C GLU A 298 -17.82 11.80 -16.72
N GLU A 299 -18.37 10.80 -16.02
CA GLU A 299 -18.65 10.89 -14.59
C GLU A 299 -17.36 10.79 -13.74
N GLY A 300 -17.34 11.48 -12.60
CA GLY A 300 -16.26 11.34 -11.61
C GLY A 300 -16.28 9.94 -10.97
N ILE A 301 -17.40 9.57 -10.34
CA ILE A 301 -17.61 8.24 -9.73
C ILE A 301 -18.94 7.64 -10.18
N ILE A 302 -18.96 6.36 -10.54
CA ILE A 302 -20.18 5.60 -10.83
C ILE A 302 -20.31 4.39 -9.90
N PHE A 303 -21.51 4.22 -9.33
CA PHE A 303 -21.96 2.96 -8.76
C PHE A 303 -22.98 2.29 -9.68
N LEU A 304 -22.60 1.14 -10.22
CA LEU A 304 -23.44 0.28 -11.03
C LEU A 304 -24.22 -0.71 -10.14
N ASP A 305 -25.06 -1.52 -10.79
CA ASP A 305 -25.87 -2.53 -10.12
C ASP A 305 -25.02 -3.52 -9.29
N GLY A 306 -25.62 -4.00 -8.20
CA GLY A 306 -24.98 -4.97 -7.30
C GLY A 306 -24.00 -4.37 -6.28
N CYS A 307 -23.79 -3.04 -6.29
CA CYS A 307 -23.00 -2.37 -5.27
C CYS A 307 -23.74 -2.32 -3.92
N GLU A 308 -23.10 -2.74 -2.83
CA GLU A 308 -23.71 -2.72 -1.49
C GLU A 308 -22.80 -2.09 -0.42
N GLU A 309 -23.36 -1.15 0.35
CA GLU A 309 -22.69 -0.45 1.44
C GLU A 309 -21.37 0.29 1.07
N PRO A 310 -21.20 0.89 -0.13
CA PRO A 310 -19.99 1.66 -0.39
C PRO A 310 -19.96 2.95 0.43
N HIS A 311 -18.75 3.38 0.81
CA HIS A 311 -18.54 4.59 1.60
C HIS A 311 -17.60 5.56 0.89
N LEU A 312 -18.10 6.77 0.62
CA LEU A 312 -17.32 7.88 0.10
C LEU A 312 -17.08 8.87 1.22
N PHE A 313 -15.83 9.03 1.61
CA PHE A 313 -15.45 9.91 2.71
C PHE A 313 -14.35 10.89 2.31
N GLY A 314 -14.58 12.17 2.49
CA GLY A 314 -13.51 13.17 2.38
C GLY A 314 -12.90 13.32 0.98
N ASN A 315 -13.61 12.92 -0.08
CA ASN A 315 -13.12 13.06 -1.45
C ASN A 315 -13.40 14.45 -2.01
N HIS A 316 -12.57 14.86 -2.96
CA HIS A 316 -12.75 16.05 -3.77
C HIS A 316 -13.08 15.62 -5.21
N ILE A 317 -14.23 16.05 -5.73
CA ILE A 317 -14.78 15.60 -7.00
C ILE A 317 -15.23 16.82 -7.82
N GLU A 318 -14.40 17.24 -8.77
CA GLU A 318 -14.61 18.49 -9.49
C GLU A 318 -14.38 18.43 -11.00
N ASP A 319 -14.93 19.39 -11.74
CA ASP A 319 -14.65 19.59 -13.16
C ASP A 319 -14.81 18.35 -14.07
N ASN A 320 -15.66 17.39 -13.69
CA ASN A 320 -15.97 16.23 -14.53
C ASN A 320 -17.04 16.55 -15.58
N GLY A 321 -16.94 15.92 -16.75
CA GLY A 321 -17.78 16.17 -17.93
C GLY A 321 -19.25 15.73 -17.79
N SER A 322 -19.59 14.98 -16.75
CA SER A 322 -20.96 14.56 -16.41
C SER A 322 -21.24 14.79 -14.92
N HIS A 323 -21.82 13.81 -14.22
CA HIS A 323 -22.10 13.87 -12.80
C HIS A 323 -20.82 13.70 -11.96
N GLY A 324 -20.74 14.40 -10.83
CA GLY A 324 -19.66 14.15 -9.87
C GLY A 324 -19.75 12.72 -9.33
N VAL A 325 -20.90 12.35 -8.75
CA VAL A 325 -21.20 10.99 -8.31
C VAL A 325 -22.52 10.52 -8.93
N ASP A 326 -22.49 9.42 -9.66
CA ASP A 326 -23.65 8.79 -10.28
C ASP A 326 -23.95 7.40 -9.65
N ILE A 327 -25.01 7.33 -8.86
CA ILE A 327 -25.50 6.08 -8.26
C ILE A 327 -26.58 5.51 -9.17
N ARG A 328 -26.18 4.74 -10.19
CA ARG A 328 -27.11 4.12 -11.17
C ARG A 328 -27.90 3.00 -10.52
N GLY A 329 -27.23 2.19 -9.71
CA GLY A 329 -27.78 1.10 -8.93
C GLY A 329 -26.94 0.88 -7.67
N GLY A 330 -27.50 0.20 -6.67
CA GLY A 330 -26.80 -0.12 -5.44
C GLY A 330 -27.62 0.15 -4.18
N ARG A 331 -27.15 -0.39 -3.06
CA ARG A 331 -27.85 -0.36 -1.78
C ARG A 331 -26.95 0.15 -0.67
N GLY A 332 -27.39 1.13 0.12
CA GLY A 332 -26.59 1.57 1.27
C GLY A 332 -25.41 2.47 0.93
N VAL A 333 -25.49 3.28 -0.12
CA VAL A 333 -24.39 4.18 -0.47
C VAL A 333 -24.31 5.30 0.57
N HIS A 334 -23.15 5.46 1.21
CA HIS A 334 -22.90 6.50 2.21
C HIS A 334 -21.94 7.56 1.67
N LEU A 335 -22.33 8.83 1.71
CA LEU A 335 -21.50 9.97 1.35
C LEU A 335 -21.32 10.85 2.58
N GLU A 336 -20.09 11.05 3.03
CA GLU A 336 -19.70 11.87 4.19
C GLU A 336 -18.53 12.80 3.85
N ILE A 337 -18.64 14.09 4.21
CA ILE A 337 -17.53 15.06 4.18
C ILE A 337 -16.88 15.23 2.79
N ASN A 338 -17.61 14.95 1.70
CA ASN A 338 -17.08 15.12 0.34
C ASN A 338 -17.28 16.55 -0.17
N HIS A 339 -16.37 17.02 -1.01
CA HIS A 339 -16.48 18.25 -1.80
C HIS A 339 -16.78 17.87 -3.25
N ILE A 340 -17.93 18.30 -3.77
CA ILE A 340 -18.42 17.90 -5.10
C ILE A 340 -18.93 19.14 -5.84
N HIS A 341 -18.14 19.66 -6.77
CA HIS A 341 -18.49 20.93 -7.42
C HIS A 341 -17.99 21.07 -8.84
N ASP A 342 -18.50 22.08 -9.55
CA ASP A 342 -18.09 22.43 -10.92
C ASP A 342 -18.18 21.28 -11.95
N ASN A 343 -18.87 20.18 -11.63
CA ASN A 343 -19.17 19.11 -12.58
C ASN A 343 -20.27 19.58 -13.55
N GLN A 344 -20.22 19.17 -14.82
CA GLN A 344 -21.17 19.64 -15.84
C GLN A 344 -22.62 19.16 -15.57
N GLY A 345 -22.77 18.01 -14.91
CA GLY A 345 -24.05 17.41 -14.53
C GLY A 345 -24.55 17.83 -13.15
N TYR A 346 -25.30 16.95 -12.49
CA TYR A 346 -25.55 17.03 -11.05
C TYR A 346 -24.28 16.70 -10.24
N GLY A 347 -24.13 17.31 -9.06
CA GLY A 347 -23.09 16.89 -8.12
C GLY A 347 -23.28 15.43 -7.70
N VAL A 348 -24.48 15.09 -7.23
CA VAL A 348 -24.86 13.69 -6.96
C VAL A 348 -26.15 13.34 -7.69
N ARG A 349 -26.12 12.30 -8.51
CA ARG A 349 -27.32 11.72 -9.15
C ARG A 349 -27.63 10.38 -8.51
N ILE A 350 -28.85 10.22 -8.01
CA ILE A 350 -29.37 8.97 -7.45
C ILE A 350 -30.39 8.41 -8.43
N GLY A 351 -30.06 7.30 -9.07
CA GLY A 351 -30.90 6.61 -10.03
C GLY A 351 -32.06 5.83 -9.40
N PRO A 352 -33.08 5.47 -10.19
CA PRO A 352 -34.29 4.81 -9.67
C PRO A 352 -34.07 3.39 -9.11
N ALA A 353 -32.97 2.74 -9.46
CA ALA A 353 -32.61 1.43 -8.91
C ALA A 353 -31.83 1.54 -7.59
N ALA A 354 -31.41 2.74 -7.18
CA ALA A 354 -30.69 2.96 -5.93
C ALA A 354 -31.63 2.88 -4.72
N VAL A 355 -31.19 2.17 -3.68
CA VAL A 355 -31.96 1.97 -2.45
C VAL A 355 -31.12 2.35 -1.23
N ARG A 356 -31.70 3.13 -0.32
CA ARG A 356 -31.02 3.53 0.93
C ARG A 356 -29.69 4.22 0.65
N THR A 357 -29.74 5.36 -0.03
CA THR A 357 -28.59 6.26 -0.15
C THR A 357 -28.62 7.27 1.00
N GLU A 358 -27.49 7.46 1.67
CA GLU A 358 -27.36 8.44 2.76
C GLU A 358 -26.29 9.48 2.39
N ILE A 359 -26.72 10.72 2.21
CA ILE A 359 -25.82 11.88 2.08
C ILE A 359 -25.88 12.62 3.41
N LYS A 360 -24.84 12.49 4.23
CA LYS A 360 -24.81 13.01 5.61
C LYS A 360 -23.47 13.64 5.93
N ARG A 361 -23.38 14.39 7.03
CA ARG A 361 -22.17 15.03 7.56
C ARG A 361 -21.46 15.93 6.54
N THR A 362 -21.87 17.20 6.52
CA THR A 362 -21.18 18.33 5.88
C THR A 362 -20.61 18.05 4.48
N ASN A 363 -21.30 17.29 3.62
CA ASN A 363 -20.95 17.28 2.19
C ASN A 363 -21.13 18.70 1.63
N ASN A 364 -20.21 19.10 0.76
CA ASN A 364 -20.20 20.38 0.08
C ASN A 364 -20.45 20.20 -1.41
N ILE A 365 -21.72 20.32 -1.80
CA ILE A 365 -22.17 20.06 -3.16
C ILE A 365 -22.69 21.37 -3.76
N PHE A 366 -21.93 21.99 -4.67
CA PHE A 366 -22.21 23.36 -5.17
C PHE A 366 -21.71 23.54 -6.60
N HIS A 367 -22.17 24.59 -7.31
CA HIS A 367 -21.77 24.97 -8.68
C HIS A 367 -21.83 23.90 -9.80
N ASN A 368 -22.40 22.72 -9.53
CA ASN A 368 -22.63 21.72 -10.57
C ASN A 368 -23.71 22.17 -11.57
N GLY A 369 -23.51 21.89 -12.86
CA GLY A 369 -24.27 22.47 -13.98
C GLY A 369 -25.77 22.17 -13.99
N LEU A 370 -26.19 20.99 -13.51
CA LEU A 370 -27.62 20.63 -13.42
C LEU A 370 -28.20 20.78 -12.01
N GLY A 371 -27.36 21.02 -11.00
CA GLY A 371 -27.75 21.22 -9.60
C GLY A 371 -27.01 20.31 -8.62
N ALA A 372 -27.25 20.49 -7.32
CA ALA A 372 -26.52 19.75 -6.29
C ALA A 372 -26.87 18.26 -6.27
N VAL A 373 -28.14 17.91 -6.07
CA VAL A 373 -28.59 16.50 -5.97
C VAL A 373 -29.85 16.28 -6.80
N LEU A 374 -29.85 15.24 -7.63
CA LEU A 374 -31.05 14.66 -8.21
C LEU A 374 -31.36 13.34 -7.51
N ASP A 375 -32.49 13.25 -6.82
CA ASP A 375 -32.91 12.02 -6.13
C ASP A 375 -34.10 11.36 -6.83
N LEU A 376 -33.84 10.23 -7.49
CA LEU A 376 -34.86 9.34 -8.05
C LEU A 376 -34.93 8.00 -7.30
N GLY A 377 -34.12 7.82 -6.26
CA GLY A 377 -33.98 6.57 -5.53
C GLY A 377 -35.10 6.32 -4.53
N THR A 378 -34.98 5.22 -3.78
CA THR A 378 -35.92 4.90 -2.70
C THR A 378 -35.21 4.81 -1.35
N ARG A 379 -35.90 5.24 -0.28
CA ARG A 379 -35.34 5.28 1.09
C ARG A 379 -34.07 6.13 1.21
N THR A 380 -33.94 7.15 0.38
CA THR A 380 -32.84 8.12 0.44
C THR A 380 -32.97 9.00 1.69
N TYR A 381 -31.85 9.24 2.37
CA TYR A 381 -31.71 10.25 3.42
C TYR A 381 -30.67 11.28 2.97
N ILE A 382 -31.09 12.53 2.81
CA ILE A 382 -30.18 13.64 2.54
C ILE A 382 -30.26 14.57 3.74
N GLU A 383 -29.17 14.67 4.48
CA GLU A 383 -29.05 15.63 5.57
C GLU A 383 -29.10 17.03 4.97
N THR A 384 -30.23 17.71 5.16
CA THR A 384 -30.31 19.13 4.87
C THR A 384 -29.37 19.84 5.82
N ARG A 385 -28.35 20.55 5.29
CA ARG A 385 -27.64 21.56 6.07
C ARG A 385 -28.66 22.41 6.83
N PHE A 386 -28.41 22.67 8.11
CA PHE A 386 -29.05 23.78 8.83
C PHE A 386 -28.82 25.06 8.00
N GLY A 387 -29.71 25.36 7.06
CA GLY A 387 -29.48 26.43 6.08
C GLY A 387 -30.39 26.39 4.86
N LEU A 388 -30.49 25.27 4.12
CA LEU A 388 -31.17 25.30 2.81
C LEU A 388 -32.68 25.02 2.87
N ALA A 389 -33.12 24.06 3.68
CA ALA A 389 -34.55 23.86 3.93
C ALA A 389 -35.15 24.96 4.83
N GLN A 390 -34.31 25.62 5.64
CA GLN A 390 -34.71 26.84 6.31
C GLN A 390 -34.78 28.02 5.34
N ASP A 391 -33.94 28.18 4.32
CA ASP A 391 -34.05 29.36 3.45
C ASP A 391 -35.40 29.42 2.71
N THR A 392 -35.96 28.30 2.26
CA THR A 392 -37.33 28.31 1.70
C THR A 392 -38.40 28.58 2.76
N ARG A 393 -38.36 27.91 3.93
CA ARG A 393 -39.33 28.14 5.02
C ARG A 393 -39.18 29.50 5.71
N LEU A 394 -37.98 30.04 5.75
CA LEU A 394 -37.61 31.32 6.33
C LEU A 394 -37.92 32.44 5.34
N ARG A 395 -37.76 32.22 4.02
CA ARG A 395 -38.32 33.11 2.99
C ARG A 395 -39.84 33.10 3.02
N GLU A 396 -40.48 31.94 3.16
CA GLU A 396 -41.93 31.85 3.37
C GLU A 396 -42.35 32.55 4.67
N LEU A 397 -41.63 32.34 5.78
CA LEU A 397 -41.89 33.01 7.05
C LEU A 397 -41.66 34.52 6.96
N HIS A 398 -40.59 34.96 6.29
CA HIS A 398 -40.29 36.37 6.05
C HIS A 398 -41.29 37.01 5.09
N ALA A 399 -41.81 36.27 4.10
CA ALA A 399 -42.90 36.72 3.24
C ALA A 399 -44.21 36.81 4.04
N ILE A 400 -44.53 35.85 4.90
CA ILE A 400 -45.70 35.91 5.79
C ILE A 400 -45.58 37.06 6.80
N GLN A 401 -44.38 37.30 7.34
CA GLN A 401 -44.11 38.33 8.35
C GLN A 401 -43.74 39.70 7.77
N GLY A 402 -43.65 39.84 6.44
CA GLY A 402 -43.31 41.09 5.75
C GLY A 402 -41.87 41.58 5.99
N LEU A 403 -40.95 40.68 6.33
CA LEU A 403 -39.56 40.98 6.70
C LEU A 403 -38.61 41.11 5.49
N GLN A 404 -39.05 40.80 4.26
CA GLN A 404 -38.29 41.05 3.03
C GLN A 404 -38.76 42.32 2.31
N THR A 405 -37.80 43.19 1.96
CA THR A 405 -38.10 44.44 1.25
C THR A 405 -38.51 44.16 -0.20
N GLY A 406 -39.73 44.55 -0.56
CA GLY A 406 -40.26 44.46 -1.94
C GLY A 406 -41.23 43.31 -2.21
N THR A 407 -41.53 42.46 -1.22
CA THR A 407 -42.58 41.44 -1.33
C THR A 407 -43.71 41.79 -0.35
N PRO A 408 -44.95 42.03 -0.80
CA PRO A 408 -46.04 42.34 0.10
C PRO A 408 -46.34 41.13 1.00
N PRO A 409 -46.59 41.34 2.32
CA PRO A 409 -46.96 40.24 3.19
C PRO A 409 -48.23 39.56 2.70
N LEU A 410 -48.33 38.25 2.93
CA LEU A 410 -49.55 37.48 2.62
C LEU A 410 -50.73 38.08 3.41
N GLU A 411 -51.64 38.76 2.70
CA GLU A 411 -52.84 39.34 3.31
C GLU A 411 -53.78 38.21 3.75
N ILE A 412 -53.83 37.96 5.05
CA ILE A 412 -54.88 37.16 5.65
C ILE A 412 -56.07 38.11 5.89
N SER A 413 -57.16 37.90 5.14
CA SER A 413 -58.42 38.65 5.32
C SER A 413 -58.86 38.63 6.80
N GLU A 414 -59.21 39.81 7.33
CA GLU A 414 -59.58 40.00 8.75
C GLU A 414 -60.82 39.19 9.16
N ASP A 415 -61.63 38.72 8.21
CA ASP A 415 -62.86 37.96 8.47
C ASP A 415 -62.61 36.54 9.01
N HIS A 416 -61.36 36.05 9.00
CA HIS A 416 -61.02 34.68 9.40
C HIS A 416 -60.32 34.56 10.76
N ARG A 417 -60.15 35.66 11.51
CA ARG A 417 -59.65 35.59 12.89
C ARG A 417 -60.81 35.48 13.87
N MET A 418 -61.22 34.23 14.09
CA MET A 418 -61.88 33.65 15.28
C MET A 418 -63.08 32.79 14.86
N VAL A 419 -63.00 31.49 15.14
CA VAL A 419 -63.93 30.72 15.99
C VAL A 419 -63.42 29.28 16.00
N THR A 420 -63.24 28.75 17.21
CA THR A 420 -62.94 27.36 17.53
C THR A 420 -64.01 26.42 16.98
N GLY A 421 -63.61 25.51 16.09
CA GLY A 421 -64.45 24.40 15.63
C GLY A 421 -63.68 23.57 14.60
N THR A 422 -63.64 22.26 14.78
CA THR A 422 -62.95 21.32 13.88
C THR A 422 -63.59 21.34 12.50
N PHE A 423 -62.84 21.66 11.45
CA PHE A 423 -63.28 21.52 10.06
C PHE A 423 -62.29 20.67 9.28
N TYR A 424 -62.80 19.74 8.48
CA TYR A 424 -62.01 18.98 7.51
C TYR A 424 -61.97 19.74 6.19
N GLN A 425 -60.78 19.88 5.62
CA GLN A 425 -60.57 20.56 4.34
C GLN A 425 -60.21 19.52 3.28
N THR A 426 -60.99 19.46 2.19
CA THR A 426 -60.66 18.64 1.03
C THR A 426 -60.17 19.57 -0.09
N VAL A 427 -58.99 19.28 -0.62
CA VAL A 427 -58.38 20.02 -1.73
C VAL A 427 -58.54 19.18 -2.99
N GLU A 428 -59.35 19.64 -3.93
CA GLU A 428 -59.40 19.06 -5.27
C GLU A 428 -58.65 19.97 -6.24
N ALA A 429 -57.75 19.39 -7.01
CA ALA A 429 -56.98 20.08 -8.03
C ALA A 429 -57.74 20.04 -9.36
N ASP A 430 -58.31 21.18 -9.76
CA ASP A 430 -58.79 21.35 -11.12
C ASP A 430 -57.62 21.75 -12.02
N THR A 431 -57.42 21.00 -13.10
CA THR A 431 -56.75 21.50 -14.30
C THR A 431 -57.65 21.25 -15.51
N PRO A 432 -57.52 22.02 -16.62
CA PRO A 432 -56.55 23.09 -16.89
C PRO A 432 -57.17 24.41 -17.42
N ALA A 433 -56.70 25.57 -16.95
CA ALA A 433 -56.43 26.79 -17.75
C ALA A 433 -56.16 28.08 -16.92
N SER A 434 -56.48 28.13 -15.62
CA SER A 434 -56.12 29.25 -14.75
C SER A 434 -55.74 28.70 -13.39
N GLY A 435 -54.52 28.95 -12.93
CA GLY A 435 -53.96 28.42 -11.67
C GLY A 435 -54.63 28.96 -10.40
N THR A 436 -55.95 28.76 -10.27
CA THR A 436 -56.75 29.19 -9.14
C THR A 436 -57.21 27.95 -8.39
N VAL A 437 -56.68 27.75 -7.18
CA VAL A 437 -57.16 26.71 -6.26
C VAL A 437 -58.47 27.20 -5.67
N ARG A 438 -59.57 26.49 -5.93
CA ARG A 438 -60.89 26.83 -5.39
C ARG A 438 -61.13 26.00 -4.13
N VAL A 439 -61.12 26.65 -2.98
CA VAL A 439 -61.50 26.04 -1.71
C VAL A 439 -63.00 26.26 -1.53
N THR A 440 -63.80 25.21 -1.69
CA THR A 440 -65.24 25.28 -1.42
C THR A 440 -65.50 24.80 0.00
N ARG A 441 -66.06 25.67 0.83
CA ARG A 441 -66.51 25.34 2.20
C ARG A 441 -67.99 24.96 2.13
N THR A 442 -68.32 23.72 2.46
CA THR A 442 -69.71 23.32 2.76
C THR A 442 -69.91 23.46 4.26
N GLU A 443 -71.03 24.07 4.65
CA GLU A 443 -71.43 24.25 6.04
C GLU A 443 -71.69 22.92 6.76
#